data_AF-A0A967I9E4-F1
#
_entry.id   AF-A0A967I9E4-F1
#
_cell.length_a   1.000
_cell.length_b   1.000
_cell.length_c   1.000
_cell.angle_alpha   90.00
_cell.angle_beta   90.00
_cell.angle_gamma   90.00
#
_symmetry.space_group_name_H-M   'P 1'
#
loop_
_entity.id
_entity.type
_entity.pdbx_description
1 polymer ?
#
loop_
_entity_poly.entity_id
_entity_poly.type
_entity_poly.pdbx_seq_one_letter_code
_entity_poly.pdbx_strand_id
1 'polypeptide(L)' 'MEYTVGRPFTHHEDREDPHVISRILAVAMAVGIMGCGSAKADIETREITYSADGVEMTGFLAWDGAVEGKRP' A
#
# COMPACT_ATOMS: atom_id res chain seq x y z
N MET A 1 33.36 -48.44 39.33
CA MET A 1 33.94 -47.44 38.41
C MET A 1 33.12 -47.52 37.14
N GLU A 2 31.98 -46.83 37.10
CA GLU A 2 31.04 -46.87 35.97
C GLU A 2 31.41 -45.77 34.98
N TYR A 3 31.70 -46.18 33.74
CA TYR A 3 31.91 -45.29 32.60
C TYR A 3 30.62 -45.30 31.76
N THR A 4 29.76 -44.30 31.93
CA THR A 4 28.60 -44.11 31.05
C THR A 4 29.04 -43.30 29.84
N VAL A 5 29.17 -44.01 28.71
CA VAL A 5 29.49 -43.49 27.38
C VAL A 5 28.48 -42.40 27.00
N GLY A 6 28.99 -41.21 26.65
CA GLY A 6 28.21 -40.08 26.18
C GLY A 6 27.43 -40.42 24.91
N ARG A 7 26.14 -40.04 24.87
CA ARG A 7 25.32 -40.14 23.67
C ARG A 7 25.88 -39.23 22.57
N PRO A 8 25.92 -39.65 21.30
CA PRO A 8 26.34 -38.78 20.21
C PRO A 8 25.31 -37.65 20.08
N PHE A 9 25.78 -36.41 20.17
CA PHE A 9 25.02 -35.24 19.75
C PHE A 9 24.80 -35.36 18.24
N THR A 10 23.61 -35.78 17.82
CA THR A 10 23.18 -35.61 16.44
C THR A 10 23.08 -34.13 16.17
N HIS A 11 24.05 -33.61 15.43
CA HIS A 11 24.03 -32.27 14.85
C HIS A 11 22.83 -32.25 13.90
N HIS A 12 21.70 -31.70 14.35
CA HIS A 12 20.61 -31.35 13.45
C HIS A 12 21.13 -30.13 12.69
N GLU A 13 21.83 -30.37 11.57
CA GLU A 13 22.02 -29.32 10.57
C GLU A 13 20.62 -28.96 10.10
N ASP A 14 20.10 -27.84 10.61
CA ASP A 14 18.97 -27.11 10.05
C ASP A 14 19.35 -26.73 8.62
N ARG A 15 19.18 -27.70 7.72
CA ARG A 15 19.28 -27.52 6.29
C ARG A 15 18.04 -26.72 5.92
N GLU A 16 18.15 -25.40 5.96
CA GLU A 16 17.07 -24.52 5.52
C GLU A 16 16.72 -24.89 4.08
N ASP A 17 15.58 -25.56 3.91
CA ASP A 17 15.14 -26.04 2.61
C ASP A 17 14.98 -24.84 1.67
N PRO A 18 15.64 -24.81 0.49
CA PRO A 18 15.62 -23.64 -0.40
C PRO A 18 14.19 -23.32 -0.89
N HIS A 19 13.30 -24.31 -0.87
CA HIS A 19 11.88 -24.13 -1.15
C HIS A 19 11.13 -23.40 -0.03
N VAL A 20 11.55 -23.50 1.23
CA VAL A 20 10.94 -22.77 2.36
C VAL A 20 11.25 -21.29 2.25
N ILE A 21 12.51 -20.92 1.98
CA ILE A 21 12.93 -19.52 1.77
C ILE A 21 12.20 -18.92 0.55
N SER A 22 12.12 -19.67 -0.55
CA SER A 22 11.38 -19.24 -1.74
C SER A 22 9.88 -19.05 -1.48
N ARG A 23 9.26 -19.92 -0.67
CA ARG A 23 7.84 -19.80 -0.30
C ARG A 23 7.60 -18.60 0.61
N ILE A 24 8.48 -18.32 1.57
CA ILE A 24 8.40 -17.14 2.44
C ILE A 24 8.48 -15.85 1.61
N LEU A 25 9.43 -15.78 0.68
CA LEU A 25 9.58 -14.64 -0.22
C LEU A 25 8.35 -14.43 -1.12
N ALA A 26 7.80 -15.51 -1.69
CA ALA A 26 6.60 -15.46 -2.52
C ALA A 26 5.37 -14.96 -1.74
N VAL A 27 5.21 -15.39 -0.49
CA VAL A 27 4.13 -14.90 0.39
C VAL A 27 4.31 -13.42 0.71
N ALA A 28 5.53 -12.97 1.01
CA ALA A 28 5.81 -11.56 1.29
C ALA A 28 5.50 -10.65 0.08
N MET A 29 5.80 -11.09 -1.14
CA MET A 29 5.48 -10.35 -2.36
C MET A 29 3.96 -10.31 -2.65
N ALA A 30 3.23 -11.40 -2.40
CA ALA A 30 1.79 -11.44 -2.61
C ALA A 30 1.02 -10.49 -1.68
N VAL A 31 1.52 -10.25 -0.46
CA VAL A 31 0.93 -9.30 0.50
C VAL A 31 1.13 -7.84 0.07
N GLY A 32 2.23 -7.51 -0.62
CA GLY A 32 2.53 -6.14 -1.03
C GLY A 32 1.55 -5.56 -2.07
N ILE A 33 0.90 -6.40 -2.88
CA ILE A 33 0.07 -5.95 -4.01
C ILE A 33 -1.33 -5.46 -3.55
N MET A 34 -1.80 -5.86 -2.36
CA MET A 34 -3.14 -5.47 -1.87
C MET A 34 -3.21 -4.04 -1.31
N GLY A 35 -2.09 -3.33 -1.19
CA GLY A 35 -2.02 -1.98 -0.63
C GLY A 35 -2.27 -0.84 -1.63
N CYS A 36 -2.40 -1.11 -2.92
CA CYS A 36 -2.68 -0.07 -3.92
C CYS A 36 -4.18 0.26 -3.94
N GLY A 37 -4.67 0.85 -2.84
CA GLY A 37 -6.00 1.44 -2.78
C GLY A 37 -6.17 2.43 -3.91
N SER A 38 -7.27 2.30 -4.65
CA SER A 38 -7.63 3.23 -5.72
C SER A 38 -7.59 4.66 -5.17
N ALA A 39 -6.70 5.50 -5.70
CA ALA A 39 -6.77 6.94 -5.48
C ALA A 39 -8.09 7.42 -6.10
N LYS A 40 -9.16 7.37 -5.31
CA LYS A 40 -10.45 7.92 -5.67
C LYS A 40 -10.29 9.43 -5.57
N ALA A 41 -10.19 10.10 -6.73
CA ALA A 41 -10.27 11.54 -6.78
C ALA A 41 -11.63 11.95 -6.18
N ASP A 42 -11.61 12.80 -5.17
CA ASP A 42 -12.81 13.27 -4.50
C ASP A 42 -13.33 14.49 -5.26
N ILE A 43 -13.95 14.26 -6.41
CA ILE A 43 -14.35 15.37 -7.28
C ILE A 43 -15.57 16.08 -6.69
N GLU A 44 -15.34 17.28 -6.19
CA GLU A 44 -16.39 18.22 -5.77
C GLU A 44 -16.80 19.11 -6.95
N THR A 45 -18.06 19.54 -6.97
CA THR A 45 -18.56 20.50 -7.97
C THR A 45 -19.41 21.56 -7.28
N ARG A 46 -19.21 22.82 -7.65
CA ARG A 46 -19.98 23.97 -7.15
C ARG A 46 -20.43 24.85 -8.32
N GLU A 47 -21.68 25.28 -8.27
CA GLU A 47 -22.19 26.32 -9.16
C GLU A 47 -21.68 27.69 -8.68
N ILE A 48 -21.14 28.48 -9.61
CA ILE A 48 -20.64 29.82 -9.37
C ILE A 48 -21.27 30.81 -10.33
N THR A 49 -21.62 31.99 -9.82
CA THR A 49 -22.01 33.14 -10.64
C THR A 49 -20.81 34.05 -10.76
N TYR A 50 -20.47 34.44 -11.99
CA TYR A 50 -19.38 35.38 -12.27
C TYR A 50 -19.81 36.43 -13.29
N SER A 51 -19.13 37.58 -13.26
CA SER A 51 -19.37 38.65 -14.22
C SER A 51 -18.14 38.83 -15.11
N ALA A 52 -18.37 38.87 -16.43
CA ALA A 52 -17.37 39.25 -17.42
C ALA A 52 -17.99 40.26 -18.37
N ASP A 53 -17.28 41.37 -18.62
CA ASP A 53 -17.74 42.46 -19.49
C ASP A 53 -19.15 42.99 -19.16
N GLY A 54 -19.52 42.98 -17.87
CA GLY A 54 -20.82 43.45 -17.39
C GLY A 54 -21.98 42.46 -17.60
N VAL A 55 -21.71 41.25 -18.08
CA VAL A 55 -22.69 40.17 -18.23
C VAL A 55 -22.52 39.18 -17.09
N GLU A 56 -23.61 38.87 -16.37
CA GLU A 56 -23.63 37.79 -15.38
C GLU A 56 -23.80 36.44 -16.05
N MET A 57 -22.96 35.47 -15.65
CA MET A 57 -22.94 34.12 -16.17
C MET A 57 -22.89 33.12 -15.01
N THR A 58 -23.52 31.97 -15.23
CA THR A 58 -23.45 30.83 -14.31
C THR A 58 -22.53 29.77 -14.87
N GLY A 59 -21.60 29.29 -14.07
CA GLY A 59 -20.67 28.22 -14.43
C GLY A 59 -20.53 27.18 -13.33
N PHE A 60 -19.85 26.08 -13.64
CA PHE A 60 -19.55 25.02 -12.68
C PHE A 60 -18.04 24.95 -12.43
N LEU A 61 -17.64 25.05 -11.17
CA LEU A 61 -16.28 24.82 -10.73
C LEU A 61 -16.17 23.41 -10.18
N ALA A 62 -15.24 22.60 -10.70
CA ALA A 62 -14.95 21.27 -10.20
C ALA A 62 -13.49 21.18 -9.73
N TRP A 63 -13.25 20.53 -8.59
CA TRP A 63 -11.90 20.33 -8.02
C TRP A 63 -11.80 19.00 -7.28
N ASP A 64 -10.57 18.53 -7.07
CA ASP A 64 -10.28 17.38 -6.22
C ASP A 64 -10.22 17.83 -4.75
N GLY A 65 -11.22 17.42 -3.95
CA GLY A 65 -11.34 17.67 -2.53
C GLY A 65 -10.23 17.03 -1.69
N ALA A 66 -9.51 16.03 -2.25
CA ALA A 66 -8.37 15.42 -1.58
C ALA A 66 -7.11 16.30 -1.59
N VAL A 67 -7.08 17.38 -2.39
CA VAL A 67 -5.93 18.29 -2.50
C VAL A 67 -6.18 19.55 -1.67
N GLU A 68 -5.39 19.73 -0.61
CA GLU A 68 -5.41 20.94 0.20
C GLU A 68 -4.76 22.13 -0.54
N GLY A 69 -5.37 23.31 -0.47
CA GLY A 69 -4.77 24.55 -1.00
C GLY A 69 -5.74 25.47 -1.74
N LYS A 70 -5.16 26.46 -2.45
CA LYS A 70 -5.94 27.43 -3.23
C LYS A 70 -6.56 26.74 -4.44
N ARG A 71 -7.89 26.79 -4.52
CA ARG A 71 -8.66 26.23 -5.63
C ARG A 71 -8.58 27.16 -6.86
N PRO A 72 -8.57 26.59 -8.08
CA PRO A 72 -8.72 27.36 -9.32
C PRO A 72 -9.98 28.22 -9.34
#